data_AF-A0A7Y5E304-F1
#
_entry.id   AF-A0A7Y5E304-F1
#
_cell.length_a   1.000
_cell.length_b   1.000
_cell.length_c   1.000
_cell.angle_alpha   90.00
_cell.angle_beta   90.00
_cell.angle_gamma   90.00
#
_symmetry.space_group_name_H-M   'P 1'
#
loop_
_entity.id
_entity.type
_entity.pdbx_description
1 polymer ?
#
loop_
_entity_poly.entity_id
_entity_poly.type
_entity_poly.pdbx_seq_one_letter_code
_entity_poly.pdbx_strand_id
1 'polypeptide(L)'
;AATSKHTQLEGECTGGACLPSSQDTLDSFHTLRTLSTLSYVAGGVLVVGGIVLIVTAPSSTKVQASREPIRVLPWVGWGAAGLTGRFQ
;
A
#
# COMPACT_ATOMS: atom_id res chain seq x y z
N ALA A 1 -18.58 3.31 14.05
CA ALA A 1 -17.55 3.61 15.06
C ALA A 1 -16.85 4.92 14.69
N ALA A 2 -17.37 6.05 15.19
CA ALA A 2 -16.80 7.40 15.02
C ALA A 2 -17.49 8.40 15.96
N THR A 3 -18.74 8.10 16.36
CA THR A 3 -19.54 8.90 17.30
C THR A 3 -19.08 8.80 18.75
N SER A 4 -18.51 7.68 19.20
CA SER A 4 -18.09 7.49 20.60
C SER A 4 -16.82 8.26 20.99
N LYS A 5 -16.18 8.96 20.04
CA LYS A 5 -14.94 9.71 20.27
C LYS A 5 -15.17 11.22 20.37
N HIS A 6 -16.33 11.72 19.93
CA HIS A 6 -16.72 13.12 20.16
C HIS A 6 -17.02 13.37 21.64
N THR A 7 -17.76 12.47 22.29
CA THR A 7 -18.21 12.63 23.68
C THR A 7 -17.08 12.56 24.71
N GLN A 8 -15.93 11.98 24.37
CA GLN A 8 -14.77 11.90 25.26
C GLN A 8 -13.85 13.11 25.14
N LEU A 9 -13.82 13.80 23.98
CA LEU A 9 -13.00 14.98 23.78
C LEU A 9 -13.66 16.28 24.30
N GLU A 10 -14.99 16.34 24.34
CA GLU A 10 -15.72 17.50 24.90
C GLU A 10 -15.51 17.68 26.41
N GLY A 11 -15.14 16.62 27.14
CA GLY A 11 -14.90 16.68 28.58
C GLY A 11 -13.50 17.16 29.00
N GLU A 12 -12.49 17.07 28.13
CA GLU A 12 -11.08 17.28 28.50
C GLU A 12 -10.41 18.52 27.88
N CYS A 13 -11.07 19.20 26.94
CA CYS A 13 -10.52 20.39 26.29
C CYS A 13 -11.50 21.56 26.37
N THR A 14 -11.31 22.43 27.37
CA THR A 14 -12.01 23.71 27.47
C THR A 14 -11.36 24.75 26.56
N GLY A 15 -12.13 25.32 25.63
CA GLY A 15 -11.71 26.51 24.87
C GLY A 15 -10.59 26.28 23.84
N GLY A 16 -10.43 25.05 23.33
CA GLY A 16 -9.44 24.73 22.30
C GLY A 16 -8.02 24.49 22.81
N ALA A 17 -7.81 24.50 24.13
CA ALA A 17 -6.55 24.13 24.77
C ALA A 17 -6.73 22.86 25.60
N CYS A 18 -5.99 21.81 25.25
CA CYS A 18 -5.96 20.54 25.98
C CYS A 18 -4.75 20.54 26.95
N LEU A 19 -4.91 19.91 28.12
CA LEU A 19 -3.85 19.79 29.14
C LEU A 19 -2.58 19.11 28.55
N PRO A 20 -1.35 19.49 28.95
CA PRO A 20 -0.12 18.91 28.41
C PRO A 20 0.02 17.39 28.59
N SER A 21 -0.72 16.78 29.52
CA SER A 21 -0.83 15.32 29.69
C SER A 21 -1.55 14.62 28.54
N SER A 22 -2.31 15.36 27.72
CA SER A 22 -3.08 14.83 26.59
C SER A 22 -2.39 15.07 25.23
N GLN A 23 -1.21 15.71 25.22
CA GLN A 23 -0.40 15.90 24.01
C GLN A 23 0.14 14.57 23.45
N ASP A 24 0.54 13.64 24.32
CA ASP A 24 1.04 12.31 23.91
C ASP A 24 -0.06 11.49 23.21
N THR A 25 -1.29 11.63 23.70
CA THR A 25 -2.47 11.01 23.08
C THR A 25 -2.82 11.70 21.76
N LEU A 26 -2.71 13.03 21.67
CA LEU A 26 -2.90 13.77 20.41
C LEU A 26 -1.86 13.40 19.35
N ASP A 27 -0.59 13.30 19.72
CA ASP A 27 0.48 12.88 18.82
C ASP A 27 0.24 11.45 18.31
N SER A 28 -0.17 10.56 19.23
CA SER A 28 -0.62 9.22 18.89
C SER A 28 -1.81 9.25 17.91
N PHE A 29 -2.81 10.13 18.10
CA PHE A 29 -3.93 10.26 17.17
C PHE A 29 -3.51 10.78 15.79
N HIS A 30 -2.58 11.73 15.73
CA HIS A 30 -2.05 12.25 14.47
C HIS A 30 -1.24 11.19 13.72
N THR A 31 -0.39 10.45 14.44
CA THR A 31 0.39 9.34 13.87
C THR A 31 -0.51 8.21 13.39
N LEU A 32 -1.52 7.82 14.17
CA LEU A 32 -2.48 6.78 13.81
C LEU A 32 -3.34 7.18 12.59
N ARG A 33 -3.76 8.46 12.48
CA ARG A 33 -4.46 8.96 11.29
C ARG A 33 -3.59 8.93 10.05
N THR A 34 -2.34 9.36 10.19
CA THR A 34 -1.39 9.38 9.07
C THR A 34 -1.08 7.96 8.61
N LEU A 35 -0.83 7.05 9.55
CA LEU A 35 -0.58 5.64 9.27
C LEU A 35 -1.79 4.96 8.60
N SER A 36 -3.01 5.27 9.04
CA SER A 36 -4.24 4.74 8.44
C SER A 36 -4.41 5.20 6.99
N THR A 37 -4.13 6.48 6.73
CA THR A 37 -4.21 7.03 5.36
C THR A 37 -3.14 6.42 4.46
N LEU A 38 -1.89 6.36 4.94
CA LEU A 38 -0.77 5.79 4.19
C LEU A 38 -0.99 4.31 3.88
N SER A 39 -1.43 3.53 4.86
CA SER A 39 -1.69 2.10 4.64
C SER A 39 -2.86 1.85 3.70
N TYR A 40 -3.92 2.67 3.74
CA TYR A 40 -5.03 2.57 2.80
C TYR A 40 -4.59 2.88 1.37
N VAL A 41 -3.85 3.98 1.17
CA VAL A 41 -3.33 4.36 -0.15
C VAL A 41 -2.32 3.33 -0.66
N ALA A 42 -1.32 2.98 0.15
CA ALA A 42 -0.29 2.01 -0.23
C ALA A 42 -0.90 0.63 -0.52
N GLY A 43 -1.82 0.17 0.35
CA GLY A 43 -2.54 -1.08 0.14
C GLY A 43 -3.38 -1.06 -1.12
N GLY A 44 -4.12 0.03 -1.38
CA GLY A 44 -4.90 0.20 -2.60
C GLY A 44 -4.05 0.12 -3.87
N VAL A 45 -2.92 0.82 -3.91
CA VAL A 45 -1.99 0.78 -5.05
C VAL A 45 -1.43 -0.62 -5.27
N LEU A 46 -1.03 -1.32 -4.20
CA LEU A 46 -0.51 -2.69 -4.29
C LEU A 46 -1.57 -3.68 -4.80
N VAL A 47 -2.81 -3.58 -4.31
CA VAL A 47 -3.91 -4.44 -4.76
C VAL A 47 -4.18 -4.21 -6.25
N VAL A 48 -4.33 -2.96 -6.68
CA VAL A 48 -4.59 -2.62 -8.09
C VAL A 48 -3.42 -3.08 -8.97
N GLY A 49 -2.18 -2.75 -8.60
CA GLY A 49 -0.99 -3.17 -9.34
C GLY A 49 -0.84 -4.69 -9.43
N GLY A 50 -1.13 -5.41 -8.34
CA GLY A 50 -1.12 -6.87 -8.30
C GLY A 50 -2.16 -7.50 -9.22
N ILE A 51 -3.38 -6.96 -9.25
CA ILE A 51 -4.43 -7.42 -10.17
C ILE A 51 -3.99 -7.20 -11.62
N VAL A 52 -3.44 -6.02 -11.94
CA VAL A 52 -2.92 -5.73 -13.29
C VAL A 52 -1.84 -6.74 -13.68
N LEU A 53 -0.90 -7.04 -12.78
CA LEU A 53 0.15 -8.03 -13.03
C LEU A 53 -0.42 -9.43 -13.29
N ILE A 54 -1.43 -9.86 -12.53
CA ILE A 54 -2.08 -11.18 -12.73
C ILE A 54 -2.79 -11.22 -14.08
N VAL A 55 -3.53 -10.17 -14.44
CA VAL A 55 -4.29 -10.11 -15.69
C VAL A 55 -3.36 -10.03 -16.91
N THR A 56 -2.21 -9.35 -16.78
CA THR A 56 -1.23 -9.21 -17.86
C THR A 56 -0.19 -10.33 -17.91
N ALA A 57 -0.23 -11.27 -16.96
CA ALA A 57 0.73 -12.36 -16.90
C ALA A 57 0.64 -13.23 -18.18
N PRO A 58 1.79 -13.52 -18.83
CA PRO A 58 1.79 -14.36 -20.02
C PRO A 58 1.40 -15.80 -19.66
N SER A 59 0.23 -16.24 -20.14
CA SER A 59 -0.15 -17.66 -20.10
C SER A 59 0.83 -18.45 -20.96
N SER A 60 1.48 -19.45 -20.36
CA SER A 60 2.39 -20.35 -21.07
C SER A 60 1.61 -21.30 -21.99
N THR A 61 1.03 -20.74 -23.04
CA THR A 61 0.60 -21.55 -24.19
C THR A 61 1.87 -21.93 -24.90
N LYS A 62 2.22 -23.22 -24.83
CA LYS A 62 3.34 -23.82 -25.56
C LYS A 62 3.10 -23.65 -27.06
N VAL A 63 3.48 -22.52 -27.62
CA VAL A 63 3.59 -22.36 -29.07
C VAL A 63 4.86 -23.09 -29.46
N GLN A 64 4.69 -24.35 -29.87
CA GLN A 64 5.66 -25.06 -30.69
C GLN A 64 5.80 -24.27 -32.01
N ALA A 65 6.72 -23.33 -32.05
CA ALA A 65 7.14 -22.73 -33.30
C ALA A 65 8.66 -22.62 -33.25
N SER A 66 9.31 -23.17 -34.28
CA SER A 66 10.76 -23.31 -34.49
C SER A 66 11.53 -21.98 -34.62
N ARG A 67 11.13 -20.94 -33.89
CA ARG A 67 11.84 -19.67 -33.76
C ARG A 67 12.11 -19.49 -32.28
N GLU A 68 13.39 -19.46 -31.91
CA GLU A 68 13.81 -19.31 -30.52
C GLU A 68 13.05 -18.11 -29.89
N PRO A 69 12.10 -18.35 -28.97
CA PRO A 69 11.20 -17.30 -28.55
C PRO A 69 11.98 -16.29 -27.70
N ILE A 70 11.83 -15.00 -28.01
CA ILE A 70 12.29 -13.92 -27.13
C ILE A 70 11.64 -14.15 -25.76
N ARG A 71 12.43 -14.59 -24.79
CA ARG A 71 11.98 -14.79 -23.42
C ARG A 71 12.29 -13.54 -22.63
N VAL A 72 11.26 -12.91 -22.11
CA VAL A 72 11.36 -11.88 -21.09
C VAL A 72 10.80 -12.48 -19.79
N LEU A 73 11.62 -12.55 -18.76
CA LEU A 73 11.29 -13.11 -17.45
C LEU A 73 11.23 -11.96 -16.44
N PRO A 74 10.06 -11.67 -15.85
CA PRO A 74 9.99 -10.78 -14.71
C PRO A 74 10.54 -11.47 -13.46
N TRP A 75 11.20 -10.69 -12.62
CA TRP A 75 11.63 -11.13 -11.29
C TRP A 75 11.33 -10.06 -10.24
N VAL A 76 11.09 -10.51 -9.02
CA VAL A 76 10.87 -9.66 -7.85
C VAL A 76 11.75 -10.17 -6.71
N GLY A 77 12.38 -9.26 -5.99
CA GLY A 77 13.24 -9.54 -4.85
C GLY A 77 13.04 -8.51 -3.75
N TRP A 78 13.84 -8.60 -2.69
CA TRP A 78 13.76 -7.67 -1.57
C TRP A 78 14.20 -6.26 -2.01
N GLY A 79 13.23 -5.35 -2.13
CA GLY A 79 13.47 -3.95 -2.52
C GLY A 79 13.72 -3.71 -4.01
N ALA A 80 13.55 -4.72 -4.87
CA ALA A 80 13.79 -4.58 -6.30
C ALA A 80 12.84 -5.47 -7.13
N ALA A 81 12.55 -5.02 -8.34
CA ALA A 81 11.81 -5.77 -9.34
C ALA A 81 12.37 -5.40 -10.72
N GLY A 82 12.29 -6.32 -11.69
CA GLY A 82 12.80 -6.04 -13.02
C GLY A 82 12.40 -7.08 -14.06
N LEU A 83 12.89 -6.86 -15.28
CA LEU A 83 12.74 -7.76 -16.42
C LEU A 83 14.13 -8.18 -16.88
N THR A 84 14.33 -9.47 -17.12
CA THR A 84 15.52 -9.98 -17.80
C THR A 84 15.10 -10.62 -19.11
N GLY A 85 15.90 -10.47 -20.18
CA GLY A 85 15.59 -11.06 -21.46
C GLY A 85 16.83 -11.24 -22.33
N ARG A 86 16.72 -12.10 -23.34
CA ARG A 86 17.73 -12.25 -24.39
C ARG A 86 17.22 -11.58 -25.66
N PHE A 87 17.96 -10.59 -26.13
CA PHE A 87 17.70 -9.84 -27.35
C PHE A 87 18.83 -10.21 -28.33
N GLN A 88 18.48 -10.89 -29.44
CA GLN A 88 19.42 -11.25 -30.50
C GLN A 88 19.49 -10.14 -31.54
#